data_AF-A0A7D5VET7-F1
#
_entry.id   AF-A0A7D5VET7-F1
#
_cell.length_a   1.000
_cell.length_b   1.000
_cell.length_c   1.000
_cell.angle_alpha   90.00
_cell.angle_beta   90.00
_cell.angle_gamma   90.00
#
_symmetry.space_group_name_H-M   'P 1'
#
loop_
_entity.id
_entity.type
_entity.pdbx_description
1 polymer ?
#
loop_
_entity_poly.entity_id
_entity_poly.type
_entity_poly.pdbx_seq_one_letter_code
_entity_poly.pdbx_strand_id
1 'polypeptide(L)'
;MRYEDAYRDWLRRLHEELNYPDPDDPPPWTREVFEANGELPAERFAWLAFDRRLRDIGEAFTRVSATARAHTGIDVPAHLHVEEPCEQFPVGGVSFDGSAIWSAEPPEVHVDVAEAVQTYLADRHRTVWPLCATHRTGTHPRVSDGRPVWWCHPGGHAPAPIT
;
A
#
# COMPACT_ATOMS: atom_id res chain seq x y z
N MET A 1 -27.93 -20.06 9.93
CA MET A 1 -27.34 -19.01 9.09
C MET A 1 -26.46 -19.68 8.05
N ARG A 2 -26.60 -19.36 6.76
CA ARG A 2 -25.70 -19.94 5.75
C ARG A 2 -24.34 -19.28 5.89
N TYR A 3 -23.27 -20.03 5.64
CA TYR A 3 -21.88 -19.56 5.79
C TYR A 3 -21.62 -18.19 5.13
N GLU A 4 -22.09 -18.00 3.90
CA GLU A 4 -21.94 -16.75 3.17
C GLU A 4 -22.69 -15.56 3.80
N ASP A 5 -23.82 -15.80 4.46
CA ASP A 5 -24.56 -14.74 5.16
C ASP A 5 -23.75 -14.28 6.38
N ALA A 6 -23.18 -15.24 7.15
CA ALA A 6 -22.36 -14.95 8.33
C ALA A 6 -21.08 -14.18 7.96
N TYR A 7 -20.41 -14.57 6.87
CA TYR A 7 -19.21 -13.90 6.39
C TYR A 7 -19.50 -12.45 5.98
N ARG A 8 -20.58 -12.20 5.23
CA ARG A 8 -20.98 -10.84 4.84
C ARG A 8 -21.38 -9.98 6.02
N ASP A 9 -22.12 -10.56 6.98
CA ASP A 9 -22.52 -9.86 8.21
C ASP A 9 -21.32 -9.50 9.08
N TRP A 10 -20.28 -10.35 9.09
CA TRP A 10 -19.03 -10.05 9.75
C TRP A 10 -18.25 -8.92 9.06
N LEU A 11 -18.07 -8.96 7.74
CA LEU A 11 -17.42 -7.89 6.98
C LEU A 11 -18.10 -6.53 7.17
N ARG A 12 -19.44 -6.51 7.15
CA ARG A 12 -20.21 -5.27 7.37
C ARG A 12 -19.95 -4.69 8.77
N ARG A 13 -19.94 -5.51 9.81
CA ARG A 13 -19.63 -5.04 11.18
C ARG A 13 -18.21 -4.51 11.30
N LEU A 14 -17.25 -5.21 10.70
CA LEU A 14 -15.86 -4.71 10.63
C LEU A 14 -15.80 -3.35 9.93
N HIS A 15 -16.49 -3.20 8.79
CA HIS A 15 -16.53 -1.95 8.06
C HIS A 15 -17.18 -0.82 8.87
N GLU A 16 -18.28 -1.09 9.58
CA GLU A 16 -18.95 -0.12 10.44
C GLU A 16 -18.04 0.38 11.58
N GLU A 17 -17.23 -0.50 12.17
CA GLU A 17 -16.36 -0.17 13.30
C GLU A 17 -14.99 0.38 12.88
N LEU A 18 -14.43 -0.13 11.78
CA LEU A 18 -13.04 0.13 11.38
C LEU A 18 -12.89 0.90 10.07
N ASN A 19 -14.01 1.13 9.35
CA ASN A 19 -14.02 1.60 7.96
C ASN A 19 -13.17 0.71 7.03
N TYR A 20 -13.01 -0.57 7.37
CA TYR A 20 -12.22 -1.57 6.65
C TYR A 20 -12.61 -2.99 7.09
N PRO A 21 -12.58 -4.00 6.20
CA PRO A 21 -12.40 -3.89 4.74
C PRO A 21 -13.65 -3.33 4.05
N ASP A 22 -13.58 -3.06 2.74
CA ASP A 22 -14.78 -2.83 1.93
C ASP A 22 -15.59 -4.15 1.89
N PRO A 23 -16.86 -4.17 2.31
CA PRO A 23 -17.67 -5.39 2.30
C PRO A 23 -18.05 -5.87 0.89
N ASP A 24 -18.04 -4.99 -0.11
CA ASP A 24 -18.38 -5.31 -1.50
C ASP A 24 -17.17 -5.79 -2.31
N ASP A 25 -15.96 -5.37 -1.93
CA ASP A 25 -14.69 -5.83 -2.50
C ASP A 25 -13.66 -6.15 -1.40
N PRO A 26 -13.92 -7.15 -0.54
CA PRO A 26 -13.05 -7.45 0.57
C PRO A 26 -11.77 -8.13 0.07
N PRO A 27 -10.61 -7.83 0.68
CA PRO A 27 -9.38 -8.53 0.35
C PRO A 27 -9.51 -10.05 0.52
N PRO A 28 -8.94 -10.88 -0.37
CA PRO A 28 -9.12 -12.33 -0.34
C PRO A 28 -8.74 -12.99 1.00
N TRP A 29 -7.73 -12.44 1.69
CA TRP A 29 -7.24 -12.97 2.97
C TRP A 29 -8.26 -12.85 4.11
N THR A 30 -9.23 -11.93 4.01
CA THR A 30 -10.28 -11.78 5.02
C THR A 30 -11.16 -13.03 5.11
N ARG A 31 -11.39 -13.70 3.97
CA ARG A 31 -12.07 -14.99 3.91
C ARG A 31 -11.25 -16.08 4.58
N GLU A 32 -9.95 -16.14 4.33
CA GLU A 32 -9.05 -17.11 4.99
C GLU A 32 -9.08 -16.96 6.52
N VAL A 33 -9.11 -15.72 7.00
CA VAL A 33 -9.23 -15.41 8.44
C VAL A 33 -10.56 -15.90 9.01
N PHE A 34 -11.66 -15.65 8.30
CA PHE A 34 -12.98 -16.12 8.70
C PHE A 34 -13.07 -17.65 8.71
N GLU A 35 -12.50 -18.32 7.72
CA GLU A 35 -12.47 -19.79 7.66
C GLU A 35 -11.69 -20.40 8.83
N ALA A 36 -10.57 -19.76 9.20
CA ALA A 36 -9.72 -20.25 10.27
C ALA A 36 -10.24 -19.95 11.69
N ASN A 37 -10.99 -18.85 11.87
CA ASN A 37 -11.33 -18.34 13.21
C ASN A 37 -12.83 -18.15 13.46
N GLY A 38 -13.66 -18.20 12.41
CA GLY A 38 -14.99 -17.62 12.43
C GLY A 38 -14.94 -16.09 12.53
N GLU A 39 -15.92 -15.51 13.19
CA GLU A 39 -15.99 -14.06 13.43
C GLU A 39 -14.93 -13.62 14.45
N LEU A 40 -13.97 -12.79 14.01
CA LEU A 40 -13.09 -12.08 14.93
C LEU A 40 -13.72 -10.77 15.40
N PRO A 41 -13.55 -10.40 16.69
CA PRO A 41 -13.84 -9.04 17.14
C PRO A 41 -13.02 -8.01 16.36
N ALA A 42 -13.59 -6.81 16.16
CA ALA A 42 -12.98 -5.74 15.37
C ALA A 42 -11.58 -5.37 15.86
N GLU A 43 -11.37 -5.22 17.17
CA GLU A 43 -10.06 -4.93 17.77
C GLU A 43 -8.99 -5.96 17.36
N ARG A 44 -9.34 -7.25 17.38
CA ARG A 44 -8.39 -8.30 17.01
C ARG A 44 -8.13 -8.33 15.50
N PHE A 45 -9.15 -8.06 14.70
CA PHE A 45 -9.01 -7.94 13.26
C PHE A 45 -8.14 -6.73 12.86
N ALA A 46 -8.29 -5.60 13.55
CA ALA A 46 -7.52 -4.39 13.32
C ALA A 46 -6.01 -4.64 13.45
N TRP A 47 -5.57 -5.28 14.54
CA TRP A 47 -4.17 -5.66 14.72
C TRP A 47 -3.67 -6.63 13.65
N LEU A 48 -4.48 -7.61 13.25
CA LEU A 48 -4.13 -8.54 12.19
C LEU A 48 -3.95 -7.85 10.83
N ALA A 49 -4.87 -6.94 10.48
CA ALA A 49 -4.81 -6.13 9.26
C ALA A 49 -3.58 -5.22 9.28
N PHE A 50 -3.33 -4.56 10.40
CA PHE A 50 -2.18 -3.68 10.62
C PHE A 50 -0.85 -4.41 10.45
N ASP A 51 -0.67 -5.57 11.10
CA ASP A 51 0.55 -6.37 10.98
C ASP A 51 0.80 -6.86 9.55
N ARG A 52 -0.26 -7.20 8.82
CA ARG A 52 -0.15 -7.61 7.41
C ARG A 52 0.28 -6.44 6.55
N ARG A 53 -0.38 -5.29 6.72
CA ARG A 53 -0.04 -4.06 5.99
C ARG A 53 1.37 -3.58 6.28
N LEU A 54 1.84 -3.64 7.53
CA LEU A 54 3.22 -3.29 7.88
C LEU A 54 4.25 -4.17 7.17
N ARG A 55 3.98 -5.48 7.05
CA ARG A 55 4.84 -6.39 6.30
C ARG A 55 4.87 -6.04 4.81
N ASP A 56 3.71 -5.85 4.21
CA ASP A 56 3.61 -5.52 2.78
C ASP A 56 4.28 -4.17 2.46
N ILE A 57 4.09 -3.16 3.32
CA ILE A 57 4.75 -1.85 3.20
C ILE A 57 6.27 -1.98 3.37
N GLY A 58 6.74 -2.73 4.36
CA GLY A 58 8.17 -2.92 4.60
C GLY A 58 8.87 -3.59 3.41
N GLU A 59 8.22 -4.60 2.82
CA GLU A 59 8.70 -5.26 1.61
C GLU A 59 8.73 -4.30 0.42
N ALA A 60 7.62 -3.60 0.14
CA ALA A 60 7.55 -2.63 -0.94
C ALA A 60 8.61 -1.53 -0.77
N PHE A 61 8.76 -0.97 0.43
CA PHE A 61 9.71 0.10 0.72
C PHE A 61 11.15 -0.35 0.50
N THR A 62 11.48 -1.55 0.94
CA THR A 62 12.82 -2.14 0.74
C THR A 62 13.16 -2.21 -0.74
N ARG A 63 12.24 -2.73 -1.56
CA ARG A 63 12.53 -2.97 -2.96
C ARG A 63 12.53 -1.65 -3.77
N VAL A 64 11.54 -0.78 -3.57
CA VAL A 64 11.46 0.55 -4.23
C VAL A 64 12.67 1.41 -3.88
N SER A 65 13.08 1.45 -2.60
CA SER A 65 14.25 2.23 -2.16
C SER A 65 15.55 1.67 -2.73
N ALA A 66 15.68 0.34 -2.88
CA ALA A 66 16.83 -0.26 -3.54
C ALA A 66 16.90 0.13 -5.02
N THR A 67 15.78 0.13 -5.73
CA THR A 67 15.70 0.60 -7.13
C THR A 67 16.03 2.09 -7.24
N ALA A 68 15.52 2.92 -6.32
CA ALA A 68 15.85 4.34 -6.24
C ALA A 68 17.36 4.55 -6.07
N ARG A 69 17.97 3.86 -5.11
CA ARG A 69 19.43 3.89 -4.88
C ARG A 69 20.20 3.46 -6.13
N ALA A 70 19.79 2.38 -6.78
CA ALA A 70 20.47 1.87 -7.98
C ALA A 70 20.43 2.88 -9.15
N HIS A 71 19.32 3.61 -9.32
CA HIS A 71 19.15 4.57 -10.42
C HIS A 71 19.76 5.95 -10.13
N THR A 72 19.78 6.38 -8.87
CA THR A 72 20.12 7.76 -8.49
C THR A 72 21.41 7.87 -7.68
N GLY A 73 21.88 6.79 -7.07
CA GLY A 73 22.95 6.79 -6.07
C GLY A 73 22.54 7.35 -4.71
N ILE A 74 21.28 7.75 -4.52
CA ILE A 74 20.77 8.36 -3.29
C ILE A 74 20.22 7.29 -2.36
N ASP A 75 20.59 7.38 -1.09
CA ASP A 75 20.03 6.55 -0.04
C ASP A 75 18.72 7.14 0.51
N VAL A 76 17.68 6.32 0.48
CA VAL A 76 16.38 6.62 1.08
C VAL A 76 16.38 6.06 2.51
N PRO A 77 16.25 6.91 3.55
CA PRO A 77 16.26 6.45 4.91
C PRO A 77 15.02 5.60 5.21
N ALA A 78 15.20 4.41 5.79
CA ALA A 78 14.10 3.51 6.16
C ALA A 78 13.42 3.93 7.48
N HIS A 79 12.98 5.18 7.56
CA HIS A 79 12.32 5.76 8.74
C HIS A 79 10.84 5.94 8.45
N LEU A 80 10.08 4.85 8.57
CA LEU A 80 8.62 4.89 8.51
C LEU A 80 8.08 5.41 9.84
N HIS A 81 7.16 6.36 9.79
CA HIS A 81 6.34 6.71 10.95
C HIS A 81 5.17 5.74 11.00
N VAL A 82 5.01 5.08 12.14
CA VAL A 82 4.01 4.03 12.36
C VAL A 82 3.12 4.47 13.51
N GLU A 83 1.82 4.44 13.27
CA GLU A 83 0.79 4.69 14.26
C GLU A 83 -0.03 3.41 14.42
N GLU A 84 0.00 2.85 15.62
CA GLU A 84 -0.72 1.63 15.95
C GLU A 84 -2.24 1.84 15.89
N PRO A 85 -3.04 0.78 15.70
CA PRO A 85 -4.50 0.88 15.71
C PRO A 85 -5.03 1.63 16.93
N CYS A 86 -5.83 2.67 16.67
CA CYS A 86 -6.44 3.53 17.68
C CYS A 86 -7.79 4.05 17.18
N GLU A 87 -8.52 4.81 18.00
CA GLU A 87 -9.83 5.36 17.61
C GLU A 87 -9.75 6.24 16.34
N GLN A 88 -8.66 6.99 16.16
CA GLN A 88 -8.48 7.86 15.00
C GLN A 88 -8.03 7.09 13.75
N PHE A 89 -7.29 6.01 13.94
CA PHE A 89 -6.79 5.15 12.87
C PHE A 89 -7.13 3.69 13.19
N PRO A 90 -8.36 3.23 12.91
CA PRO A 90 -8.84 1.93 13.38
C PRO A 90 -8.04 0.72 12.89
N VAL A 91 -7.30 0.86 11.79
CA VAL A 91 -6.36 -0.16 11.26
C VAL A 91 -4.91 0.33 11.21
N GLY A 92 -4.61 1.34 12.02
CA GLY A 92 -3.30 1.99 12.10
C GLY A 92 -2.93 2.84 10.88
N GLY A 93 -1.87 3.62 11.03
CA GLY A 93 -1.33 4.54 10.04
C GLY A 93 0.14 4.26 9.74
N VAL A 94 0.54 4.44 8.49
CA VAL A 94 1.96 4.39 8.10
C VAL A 94 2.23 5.56 7.16
N SER A 95 3.33 6.28 7.39
CA SER A 95 3.78 7.36 6.52
C SER A 95 5.29 7.40 6.39
N PHE A 96 5.76 7.99 5.29
CA PHE A 96 7.17 8.23 5.02
C PHE A 96 7.38 9.68 4.58
N ASP A 97 8.24 10.39 5.30
CA ASP A 97 8.58 11.80 5.06
C ASP A 97 7.36 12.73 4.88
N GLY A 98 6.26 12.45 5.58
CA GLY A 98 5.00 13.21 5.50
C GLY A 98 4.00 12.68 4.45
N SER A 99 4.40 11.75 3.59
CA SER A 99 3.50 11.05 2.67
C SER A 99 2.87 9.84 3.35
N ALA A 100 1.56 9.87 3.55
CA ALA A 100 0.81 8.72 4.06
C ALA A 100 0.70 7.62 3.01
N ILE A 101 0.87 6.37 3.43
CA ILE A 101 0.70 5.17 2.61
C ILE A 101 -0.66 4.61 2.97
N TRP A 102 -1.70 4.83 2.17
CA TRP A 102 -3.10 4.54 2.54
C TRP A 102 -3.54 3.13 2.19
N SER A 103 -2.96 2.58 1.14
CA SER A 103 -3.34 1.29 0.59
C SER A 103 -3.08 0.16 1.56
N ALA A 104 -3.95 -0.85 1.51
CA ALA A 104 -3.88 -2.04 2.35
C ALA A 104 -3.47 -3.30 1.58
N GLU A 105 -3.51 -3.28 0.25
CA GLU A 105 -3.27 -4.47 -0.59
C GLU A 105 -2.05 -4.33 -1.51
N PRO A 106 -1.37 -5.45 -1.86
CA PRO A 106 0.00 -5.41 -2.37
C PRO A 106 0.27 -4.64 -3.67
N PRO A 107 -0.57 -4.60 -4.72
CA PRO A 107 -0.30 -3.75 -5.87
C PRO A 107 -0.33 -2.26 -5.51
N GLU A 108 -1.36 -1.83 -4.78
CA GLU A 108 -1.59 -0.44 -4.42
C GLU A 108 -0.60 0.03 -3.34
N VAL A 109 -0.21 -0.84 -2.40
CA VAL A 109 0.86 -0.55 -1.42
C VAL A 109 2.18 -0.20 -2.12
N HIS A 110 2.53 -0.91 -3.20
CA HIS A 110 3.74 -0.57 -3.97
C HIS A 110 3.63 0.80 -4.65
N VAL A 111 2.42 1.18 -5.10
CA VAL A 111 2.17 2.49 -5.74
C VAL A 111 2.35 3.61 -4.72
N ASP A 112 1.72 3.52 -3.56
CA ASP A 112 1.80 4.54 -2.51
C ASP A 112 3.25 4.70 -1.99
N VAL A 113 3.95 3.59 -1.80
CA VAL A 113 5.36 3.60 -1.40
C VAL A 113 6.23 4.25 -2.48
N ALA A 114 6.01 3.90 -3.75
CA ALA A 114 6.72 4.49 -4.87
C ALA A 114 6.48 6.00 -4.99
N GLU A 115 5.26 6.46 -4.74
CA GLU A 115 4.92 7.88 -4.68
C GLU A 115 5.62 8.57 -3.51
N ALA A 116 5.58 7.99 -2.32
CA ALA A 116 6.26 8.54 -1.14
C ALA A 116 7.78 8.68 -1.36
N VAL A 117 8.43 7.67 -1.93
CA VAL A 117 9.86 7.72 -2.28
C VAL A 117 10.14 8.76 -3.37
N GLN A 118 9.29 8.86 -4.40
CA GLN A 118 9.40 9.88 -5.44
C GLN A 118 9.29 11.29 -4.86
N THR A 119 8.32 11.54 -3.98
CA THR A 119 8.16 12.83 -3.28
C THR A 119 9.39 13.16 -2.45
N TYR A 120 9.89 12.21 -1.64
CA TYR A 120 11.12 12.41 -0.87
C TYR A 120 12.31 12.81 -1.74
N LEU A 121 12.52 12.12 -2.87
CA LEU A 121 13.61 12.44 -3.80
C LEU A 121 13.44 13.82 -4.47
N ALA A 122 12.21 14.16 -4.85
CA ALA A 122 11.90 15.45 -5.45
C ALA A 122 12.11 16.61 -4.46
N ASP A 123 11.67 16.44 -3.20
CA ASP A 123 11.70 17.50 -2.20
C ASP A 123 13.06 17.66 -1.55
N ARG A 124 13.67 16.55 -1.10
CA ARG A 124 14.93 16.57 -0.35
C ARG A 124 16.16 16.62 -1.24
N HIS A 125 16.07 16.06 -2.45
CA HIS A 125 17.22 15.90 -3.34
C HIS A 125 17.05 16.57 -4.71
N ARG A 126 15.92 17.26 -4.95
CA ARG A 126 15.61 17.90 -6.25
C ARG A 126 15.77 16.94 -7.44
N THR A 127 15.47 15.67 -7.22
CA THR A 127 15.70 14.60 -8.18
C THR A 127 14.36 14.06 -8.68
N VAL A 128 14.13 14.19 -10.00
CA VAL A 128 12.97 13.58 -10.66
C VAL A 128 13.29 12.12 -10.95
N TRP A 129 12.52 11.20 -10.38
CA TRP A 129 12.75 9.77 -10.55
C TRP A 129 11.44 8.96 -10.49
N PRO A 130 11.29 7.89 -11.29
CA PRO A 130 12.14 7.52 -12.40
C PRO A 130 11.74 8.28 -13.68
N LEU A 131 12.69 8.40 -14.60
CA LEU A 131 12.45 8.98 -15.92
C LEU A 131 12.09 7.90 -16.93
N CYS A 132 11.14 8.19 -17.81
CA CYS A 132 10.91 7.38 -19.00
C CYS A 132 12.13 7.47 -19.93
N ALA A 133 12.73 6.34 -20.31
CA ALA A 133 13.91 6.32 -21.19
C ALA A 133 13.64 6.96 -22.57
N THR A 134 12.42 6.83 -23.08
CA THR A 134 12.02 7.37 -24.40
C THR A 134 11.70 8.86 -24.33
N HIS A 135 10.82 9.27 -23.42
CA HIS A 135 10.27 10.63 -23.38
C HIS A 135 11.05 11.57 -22.44
N ARG A 136 11.93 11.03 -21.59
CA ARG A 136 12.75 11.77 -20.63
C ARG A 136 11.95 12.64 -19.66
N THR A 137 10.71 12.23 -19.36
CA THR A 137 9.83 12.84 -18.37
C THR A 137 9.74 11.98 -17.12
N GLY A 138 9.43 12.60 -15.98
CA GLY A 138 9.01 11.88 -14.79
C GLY A 138 7.83 10.95 -15.09
N THR A 139 7.86 9.79 -14.48
CA THR A 139 6.77 8.80 -14.54
C THR A 139 6.00 8.79 -13.23
N HIS A 140 4.75 8.34 -13.26
CA HIS A 140 3.89 8.28 -12.07
C HIS A 140 3.57 6.84 -11.74
N PRO A 141 3.64 6.44 -10.46
CA PRO A 141 3.28 5.10 -10.06
C PRO A 141 1.77 4.90 -10.22
N ARG A 142 1.35 3.72 -10.67
CA ARG A 142 -0.06 3.31 -10.70
C ARG A 142 -0.20 1.80 -10.79
N VAL A 143 -1.42 1.30 -10.60
CA VAL A 143 -1.78 -0.07 -10.97
C VAL A 143 -2.23 -0.09 -12.44
N SER A 144 -1.69 -1.04 -13.20
CA SER A 144 -2.10 -1.34 -14.58
C SER A 144 -2.16 -2.86 -14.74
N ASP A 145 -3.29 -3.38 -15.20
CA ASP A 145 -3.52 -4.84 -15.35
C ASP A 145 -3.18 -5.63 -14.06
N GLY A 146 -3.58 -5.09 -12.91
CA GLY A 146 -3.35 -5.68 -11.58
C GLY A 146 -1.89 -5.64 -11.10
N ARG A 147 -1.01 -4.86 -11.76
CA ARG A 147 0.41 -4.77 -11.41
C ARG A 147 0.83 -3.33 -11.14
N PRO A 148 1.70 -3.09 -10.15
CA PRO A 148 2.26 -1.78 -9.89
C PRO A 148 3.32 -1.44 -10.96
N VAL A 149 3.15 -0.32 -11.65
CA VAL A 149 4.00 0.13 -12.76
C VAL A 149 4.32 1.61 -12.66
N TRP A 150 5.49 1.99 -13.18
CA TRP A 150 5.78 3.37 -13.51
C TRP A 150 5.09 3.68 -14.84
N TRP A 151 4.25 4.72 -14.88
CA TRP A 151 3.50 5.12 -16.07
C TRP A 151 4.02 6.42 -16.67
N CYS A 152 4.23 6.41 -17.98
CA CYS A 152 4.58 7.59 -18.76
C CYS A 152 3.34 8.12 -19.49
N HIS A 153 2.84 9.27 -19.05
CA HIS A 153 1.67 9.90 -19.69
C HIS A 153 1.91 10.31 -21.15
N PRO A 154 3.02 10.97 -21.53
CA PRO A 154 3.27 11.35 -22.93
C PRO A 154 3.24 10.16 -23.91
N GLY A 155 3.75 9.01 -23.48
CA GLY A 155 3.83 7.80 -24.30
C GLY A 155 2.65 6.84 -24.16
N GLY A 156 1.77 7.04 -23.17
CA GLY A 156 0.70 6.09 -22.85
C GLY A 156 1.19 4.67 -22.58
N HIS A 157 2.35 4.52 -21.92
CA HIS A 157 2.98 3.22 -21.68
C HIS A 157 3.55 3.06 -20.27
N ALA A 158 3.84 1.81 -19.90
CA ALA A 158 4.57 1.46 -18.68
C ALA A 158 6.04 1.12 -19.02
N PRO A 159 7.01 2.04 -18.86
CA PRO A 159 8.41 1.75 -19.15
C PRO A 159 9.04 0.70 -18.24
N ALA A 160 8.54 0.53 -17.02
CA ALA A 160 9.08 -0.42 -16.05
C ALA A 160 8.03 -0.78 -14.97
N PRO A 161 8.12 -2.00 -14.38
CA PRO A 161 7.38 -2.32 -13.16
C PRO A 161 7.91 -1.51 -11.97
N ILE A 162 7.07 -1.35 -10.93
CA ILE A 162 7.54 -0.90 -9.62
C ILE A 162 8.10 -2.12 -8.92
N THR A 163 9.42 -2.13 -8.76
CA THR A 163 10.16 -3.10 -7.98
C THR A 163 11.03 -2.38 -7.01
#